data_AF-A0A8T1X6M1-F1
#
_entry.id   AF-A0A8T1X6M1-F1
#
_cell.length_a   1.000
_cell.length_b   1.000
_cell.length_c   1.000
_cell.angle_alpha   90.00
_cell.angle_beta   90.00
_cell.angle_gamma   90.00
#
_symmetry.space_group_name_H-M   'P 1'
#
loop_
_entity.id
_entity.type
_entity.pdbx_description
1 polymer ?
#
loop_
_entity_poly.entity_id
_entity_poly.type
_entity_poly.pdbx_seq_one_letter_code
_entity_poly.pdbx_strand_id
1 'polypeptide(L)'
;MNSLLFLYLNLIRGPKIMEERRLKEEAARRAQEEADIASGKIPKMAACKKCDAPVDRTQIPIGAQPKCAECLTKEAQELAVAKAEMRREIKMSPFLWFQCFIILLGLTVFFHRNVMPLF
;
A
#
# COMPACT_ATOMS: atom_id res chain seq x y z
N MET A 1 -22.22 33.27 8.19
CA MET A 1 -21.91 31.90 8.64
C MET A 1 -20.43 31.82 8.95
N ASN A 2 -20.04 31.22 10.07
CA ASN A 2 -18.66 31.23 10.55
C ASN A 2 -17.81 30.23 9.74
N SER A 3 -17.01 30.74 8.81
CA SER A 3 -16.22 29.96 7.84
C SER A 3 -15.22 29.01 8.53
N LEU A 4 -14.73 29.38 9.71
CA LEU A 4 -13.83 28.54 10.51
C LEU A 4 -14.51 27.26 11.01
N LEU A 5 -15.79 27.35 11.39
CA LEU A 5 -16.58 26.18 11.78
C LEU A 5 -16.81 25.23 10.59
N PHE A 6 -17.04 25.78 9.39
CA PHE A 6 -17.20 24.96 8.18
C PHE A 6 -15.91 24.21 7.82
N LEU A 7 -14.76 24.88 7.89
CA LEU A 7 -13.45 24.27 7.66
C LEU A 7 -13.15 23.19 8.70
N TYR A 8 -13.38 23.46 9.99
CA TYR A 8 -13.15 22.49 11.06
C TYR A 8 -14.02 21.23 10.92
N LEU A 9 -15.30 21.41 10.59
CA LEU A 9 -16.23 20.29 10.41
C LEU A 9 -15.86 19.42 9.21
N ASN A 10 -15.41 20.01 8.10
CA ASN A 10 -15.06 19.27 6.88
C ASN A 10 -13.65 18.68 6.87
N LEU A 11 -12.64 19.42 7.33
CA LEU A 11 -11.24 19.01 7.21
C LEU A 11 -10.77 18.18 8.40
N ILE A 12 -11.36 18.37 9.59
CA ILE A 12 -10.87 17.75 10.82
C ILE A 12 -11.89 16.76 11.38
N ARG A 13 -13.14 17.20 11.55
CA ARG A 13 -14.15 16.37 12.24
C ARG A 13 -14.77 15.30 11.34
N GLY A 14 -15.07 15.63 10.09
CA GLY A 14 -15.61 14.70 9.10
C GLY A 14 -14.73 13.47 8.88
N PRO A 15 -13.43 13.63 8.57
CA PRO A 15 -12.52 12.51 8.35
C PRO A 15 -12.42 11.59 9.56
N LYS A 16 -12.35 12.15 10.78
CA LYS A 16 -12.30 11.37 12.02
C LYS A 16 -13.55 10.51 12.25
N ILE A 17 -14.73 11.05 11.95
CA ILE A 17 -16.00 10.30 12.08
C ILE A 17 -16.06 9.17 11.05
N MET A 18 -15.56 9.39 9.84
CA MET A 18 -15.53 8.37 8.79
C MET A 18 -14.54 7.25 9.14
N GLU A 19 -13.37 7.58 9.67
CA GLU A 19 -12.39 6.59 10.13
C GLU A 19 -12.94 5.76 11.30
N GLU A 20 -13.57 6.39 12.28
CA GLU A 20 -14.20 5.68 13.40
C GLU A 20 -15.35 4.76 12.95
N ARG A 21 -16.15 5.17 11.95
CA ARG A 21 -17.18 4.32 11.34
C ARG A 21 -16.57 3.14 10.60
N ARG A 22 -15.52 3.36 9.81
CA ARG A 22 -14.83 2.28 9.09
C ARG A 22 -14.24 1.26 10.06
N LEU A 23 -13.63 1.69 11.15
CA LEU A 23 -13.10 0.79 12.17
C LEU A 23 -14.20 -0.03 12.85
N LYS A 24 -15.36 0.58 13.14
CA LYS A 24 -16.51 -0.14 13.72
C LYS A 24 -17.13 -1.13 12.73
N GLU A 25 -17.23 -0.77 11.46
CA GLU A 25 -17.73 -1.66 10.40
C GLU A 25 -16.76 -2.82 10.15
N GLU A 26 -15.46 -2.56 10.08
CA GLU A 26 -14.43 -3.60 9.96
C GLU A 26 -14.41 -4.53 11.18
N ALA A 27 -14.59 -4.02 12.39
CA ALA A 27 -14.71 -4.84 13.60
C ALA A 27 -15.98 -5.70 13.61
N ALA A 28 -17.12 -5.14 13.19
CA ALA A 28 -18.38 -5.88 13.07
C ALA A 28 -18.29 -6.98 12.01
N ARG A 29 -17.65 -6.70 10.87
CA ARG A 29 -17.39 -7.71 9.83
C ARG A 29 -16.47 -8.82 10.34
N ARG A 30 -15.39 -8.48 11.06
CA ARG A 30 -14.51 -9.50 11.68
C ARG A 30 -15.26 -10.36 12.69
N ALA A 31 -16.10 -9.78 13.54
CA ALA A 31 -16.89 -10.54 14.52
C ALA A 31 -17.93 -11.46 13.86
N GLN A 32 -18.55 -11.01 12.76
CA GLN A 32 -19.49 -11.84 12.00
C GLN A 32 -18.77 -13.00 11.30
N GLU A 33 -17.59 -12.74 10.73
CA GLU A 33 -16.79 -13.75 10.03
C GLU A 33 -16.15 -14.75 11.01
N GLU A 34 -15.78 -14.34 12.23
CA GLU A 34 -15.38 -15.24 13.33
C GLU A 34 -16.54 -16.12 13.80
N ALA A 35 -17.76 -15.58 13.85
CA ALA A 35 -18.96 -16.36 14.15
C ALA A 35 -19.31 -17.35 13.02
N ASP A 36 -19.05 -16.99 11.76
CA ASP A 36 -19.21 -17.89 10.60
C ASP A 36 -18.14 -19.00 10.56
N ILE A 37 -16.94 -18.74 11.07
CA ILE A 37 -15.89 -19.77 11.29
C ILE A 37 -16.25 -20.67 12.47
N ALA A 38 -16.75 -20.11 13.58
CA ALA A 38 -17.16 -20.86 14.76
C ALA A 38 -18.40 -21.74 14.50
N SER A 39 -19.32 -21.29 13.64
CA SER A 39 -20.49 -22.04 13.19
C SER A 39 -20.20 -23.08 12.11
N GLY A 40 -18.93 -23.21 11.68
CA GLY A 40 -18.47 -24.32 10.84
C GLY A 40 -18.81 -24.21 9.35
N LYS A 41 -19.25 -23.05 8.86
CA LYS A 41 -19.49 -22.83 7.41
C LYS A 41 -18.20 -22.74 6.60
N ILE A 42 -17.06 -22.45 7.24
CA ILE A 42 -15.74 -22.35 6.60
C ILE A 42 -14.82 -23.42 7.18
N PRO A 43 -14.29 -24.35 6.37
CA PRO A 43 -13.40 -25.40 6.88
C PRO A 43 -12.09 -24.78 7.38
N LYS A 44 -11.68 -25.18 8.60
CA LYS A 44 -10.47 -24.72 9.32
C LYS A 44 -9.17 -25.02 8.57
N MET A 45 -9.17 -26.05 7.72
CA MET A 45 -8.06 -26.40 6.85
C MET A 45 -8.39 -25.98 5.42
N ALA A 46 -7.48 -25.23 4.79
CA ALA A 46 -7.52 -25.00 3.36
C ALA A 46 -6.33 -25.65 2.69
N ALA A 47 -6.57 -26.26 1.54
CA ALA A 47 -5.49 -26.69 0.68
C ALA A 47 -4.77 -25.47 0.10
N CYS A 48 -3.44 -25.51 0.16
CA CYS A 48 -2.56 -24.62 -0.58
C CYS A 48 -2.90 -24.65 -2.08
N LYS A 49 -3.29 -23.53 -2.68
CA LYS A 49 -3.71 -23.53 -4.10
C LYS A 49 -2.62 -23.95 -5.11
N LYS A 50 -1.34 -23.91 -4.72
CA LYS A 50 -0.20 -24.29 -5.56
C LYS A 50 0.32 -25.72 -5.32
N CYS A 51 -0.02 -26.32 -4.20
CA CYS A 51 0.69 -27.50 -3.69
C CYS A 51 -0.20 -28.49 -2.95
N ASP A 52 -1.49 -28.19 -2.80
CA ASP A 52 -2.54 -28.94 -2.10
C ASP A 52 -2.22 -29.37 -0.66
N ALA A 53 -1.09 -28.92 -0.12
CA ALA A 53 -0.71 -29.13 1.26
C ALA A 53 -1.73 -28.49 2.23
N PRO A 54 -2.04 -29.13 3.37
CA PRO A 54 -2.95 -28.57 4.35
C PRO A 54 -2.33 -27.32 4.98
N VAL A 55 -3.00 -26.19 4.83
CA VAL A 55 -2.63 -24.91 5.45
C VAL A 55 -3.72 -24.49 6.42
N ASP A 56 -3.32 -24.13 7.62
CA ASP A 56 -4.21 -23.62 8.66
C ASP A 56 -4.70 -22.22 8.27
N ARG A 57 -6.02 -22.08 8.03
CA ARG A 57 -6.64 -20.80 7.62
C ARG A 57 -6.56 -19.74 8.71
N THR A 58 -6.34 -20.12 9.96
CA THR A 58 -6.22 -19.19 11.09
C THR A 58 -4.94 -18.35 11.02
N GLN A 59 -3.93 -18.78 10.26
CA GLN A 59 -2.65 -18.08 10.12
C GLN A 59 -2.59 -17.16 8.89
N ILE A 60 -3.65 -17.16 8.07
CA ILE A 60 -3.69 -16.41 6.80
C ILE A 60 -4.63 -15.22 6.99
N PRO A 61 -4.19 -13.98 6.66
CA PRO A 61 -5.05 -12.81 6.74
C PRO A 61 -6.29 -12.97 5.86
N ILE A 62 -7.44 -12.60 6.42
CA ILE A 62 -8.76 -12.77 5.83
C ILE A 62 -8.80 -12.09 4.45
N GLY A 63 -9.15 -12.85 3.40
CA GLY A 63 -9.17 -12.40 2.00
C GLY A 63 -7.93 -12.78 1.17
N ALA A 64 -6.86 -13.27 1.79
CA ALA A 64 -5.70 -13.78 1.09
C ALA A 64 -5.89 -15.25 0.67
N GLN A 65 -5.34 -15.62 -0.50
CA GLN A 65 -5.31 -17.01 -0.95
C GLN A 65 -4.48 -17.85 0.03
N PRO A 66 -4.94 -19.04 0.45
CA PRO A 66 -4.16 -19.92 1.29
C PRO A 66 -2.94 -20.43 0.52
N LYS A 67 -1.75 -19.97 0.92
CA LYS A 67 -0.47 -20.40 0.37
C LYS A 67 0.38 -20.98 1.48
N CYS A 68 1.09 -22.05 1.16
CA CYS A 68 2.04 -22.68 2.07
C CYS A 68 3.23 -21.76 2.38
N ALA A 69 3.89 -21.94 3.53
CA ALA A 69 5.07 -21.15 3.89
C ALA A 69 6.17 -21.23 2.82
N GLU A 70 6.41 -22.42 2.25
CA GLU A 70 7.37 -22.61 1.16
C GLU A 70 6.96 -21.91 -0.15
N CYS A 71 5.67 -21.77 -0.39
CA CYS A 71 5.11 -21.11 -1.56
C CYS A 71 5.27 -19.59 -1.45
N LEU A 72 5.11 -19.07 -0.23
CA LEU A 72 5.33 -17.66 0.10
C LEU A 72 6.81 -17.29 -0.01
N THR A 73 7.72 -18.15 0.45
CA THR A 73 9.16 -17.86 0.32
C THR A 73 9.63 -17.88 -1.13
N LYS A 74 9.12 -18.80 -1.97
CA LYS A 74 9.41 -18.83 -3.41
C LYS A 74 8.90 -17.57 -4.12
N GLU A 75 7.67 -17.15 -3.85
CA GLU A 75 7.12 -15.91 -4.43
C GLU A 75 7.87 -14.67 -3.95
N ALA A 76 8.28 -14.62 -2.68
CA ALA A 76 9.08 -13.53 -2.15
C ALA A 76 10.45 -13.44 -2.83
N GLN A 77 11.07 -14.58 -3.15
CA GLN A 77 12.32 -14.63 -3.90
C GLN A 77 12.13 -14.18 -5.35
N GLU A 78 11.10 -14.66 -6.04
CA GLU A 78 10.77 -14.24 -7.42
C GLU A 78 10.52 -12.72 -7.49
N LEU A 79 9.77 -12.18 -6.53
CA LEU A 79 9.46 -10.75 -6.45
C LEU A 79 10.71 -9.91 -6.11
N ALA A 80 11.63 -10.44 -5.29
CA ALA A 80 12.90 -9.80 -5.01
C ALA A 80 13.81 -9.74 -6.25
N VAL A 81 13.87 -10.83 -7.03
CA VAL A 81 14.63 -10.88 -8.29
C VAL A 81 14.04 -9.92 -9.31
N ALA A 82 12.71 -9.94 -9.52
CA ALA A 82 12.04 -9.03 -10.44
C ALA A 82 12.24 -7.55 -10.05
N LYS A 83 12.22 -7.24 -8.76
CA LYS A 83 12.50 -5.87 -8.26
C LYS A 83 13.95 -5.46 -8.47
N ALA A 84 14.89 -6.39 -8.34
CA ALA A 84 16.31 -6.15 -8.61
C ALA A 84 16.58 -5.94 -10.11
N GLU A 85 15.88 -6.67 -10.96
CA GLU A 85 15.93 -6.54 -12.42
C GLU A 85 15.35 -5.22 -12.89
N MET A 86 14.14 -4.86 -12.43
CA MET A 86 13.53 -3.54 -12.66
C MET A 86 14.44 -2.39 -12.21
N ARG A 87 15.11 -2.52 -11.06
CA ARG A 87 16.06 -1.49 -10.60
C ARG A 87 17.29 -1.37 -11.51
N ARG A 88 17.75 -2.47 -12.10
CA ARG A 88 18.86 -2.48 -13.07
C ARG A 88 18.47 -1.87 -14.41
N GLU A 89 17.23 -2.03 -14.84
CA GLU A 89 16.70 -1.43 -16.07
C GLU A 89 16.51 0.09 -15.95
N ILE A 90 16.37 0.63 -14.74
CA ILE A 90 16.39 2.09 -14.47
C ILE A 90 17.83 2.64 -14.53
N LYS A 91 18.66 2.12 -15.45
CA LYS A 91 19.82 2.89 -15.92
C LYS A 91 19.29 3.89 -16.93
N MET A 92 18.99 5.09 -16.44
CA MET A 92 18.67 6.25 -17.29
C MET A 92 19.72 6.34 -18.40
N SER A 93 19.27 6.47 -19.65
CA SER A 93 20.19 6.60 -20.78
C SER A 93 21.11 7.82 -20.55
N PRO A 94 22.37 7.79 -21.01
CA PRO A 94 23.29 8.92 -20.84
C PRO A 94 22.71 10.27 -21.30
N PHE A 95 21.85 10.23 -22.33
CA PHE A 95 21.12 11.39 -22.84
C PHE A 95 20.11 11.96 -21.83
N LEU A 96 19.29 11.10 -21.21
CA LEU A 96 18.32 11.53 -20.19
C LEU A 96 19.03 12.14 -18.98
N TRP A 97 20.17 11.57 -18.59
CA TRP A 97 20.96 12.12 -17.49
C TRP A 97 21.48 13.53 -17.81
N PHE A 98 22.01 13.73 -19.02
CA PHE A 98 22.43 15.06 -19.50
C PHE A 98 21.26 16.05 -19.55
N GLN A 99 20.09 15.61 -20.02
CA GLN A 99 18.90 16.46 -20.08
C GLN A 99 18.44 16.89 -18.69
N CYS A 100 18.39 15.98 -17.71
CA CYS A 100 18.08 16.31 -16.32
C CYS A 100 19.10 17.31 -15.74
N PHE A 101 20.39 17.15 -16.04
CA PHE A 101 21.45 18.05 -15.57
C PHE A 101 21.27 19.48 -16.11
N ILE A 102 20.99 19.63 -17.41
CA ILE A 102 20.74 20.94 -18.01
C ILE A 102 19.47 21.60 -17.44
N ILE A 103 18.40 20.83 -17.23
CA ILE A 103 17.17 21.34 -16.60
C ILE A 103 17.46 21.86 -15.18
N LEU A 104 18.22 21.10 -14.38
CA LEU A 104 18.59 21.51 -13.02
C LEU A 104 19.45 22.78 -13.01
N LEU A 105 20.43 22.90 -13.92
CA LEU A 105 21.21 24.13 -14.08
C LEU A 105 20.34 25.33 -14.44
N GLY A 106 19.42 25.16 -15.41
CA GLY A 106 18.47 26.19 -15.81
C GLY A 106 17.57 26.64 -14.64
N LEU A 107 17.06 25.69 -13.86
CA LEU A 107 16.28 25.98 -12.66
C LEU A 107 17.11 26.76 -11.63
N THR A 108 18.34 26.34 -11.36
CA THR A 108 19.22 27.00 -10.40
C THR A 108 19.48 28.46 -10.78
N VAL A 109 19.76 28.72 -12.06
CA VAL A 109 19.93 30.08 -12.59
C VAL A 109 18.63 30.87 -12.52
N PHE A 110 17.50 30.24 -12.84
CA PHE A 110 16.18 30.88 -12.74
C PHE A 110 15.85 31.31 -11.31
N PHE A 111 16.09 30.43 -10.32
CA PHE A 111 15.92 30.73 -8.90
C PHE A 111 16.87 31.83 -8.44
N HIS A 112 18.15 31.76 -8.80
CA HIS A 112 19.12 32.81 -8.46
C HIS A 112 18.74 34.17 -9.03
N ARG A 113 18.26 34.21 -10.28
CA ARG A 113 17.97 35.48 -10.97
C ARG A 113 16.60 36.07 -10.61
N ASN A 114 15.60 35.24 -10.31
CA ASN A 114 14.23 35.71 -10.11
C ASN A 114 13.76 35.61 -8.66
N VAL A 115 14.28 34.67 -7.86
CA VAL A 115 13.79 34.43 -6.49
C VAL A 115 14.73 35.02 -5.45
N MET A 116 16.06 34.90 -5.63
CA MET A 116 17.02 35.52 -4.70
C MET A 116 16.93 37.05 -4.60
N PRO A 117 16.72 37.85 -5.66
CA PRO A 117 16.59 39.31 -5.53
C PRO A 117 15.22 39.76 -4.96
N LEU A 118 14.33 38.81 -4.64
CA LEU A 118 13.04 39.05 -3.98
C LEU A 118 13.10 38.84 -2.45
N PHE A 119 14.25 38.40 -1.92
CA PHE A 119 14.56 38.29 -0.49
C PHE A 119 15.73 39.22 -0.12
#